data_AF-A0A6I6WRF6-F1
#
_entry.id   AF-A0A6I6WRF6-F1
#
_cell.length_a   1.000
_cell.length_b   1.000
_cell.length_c   1.000
_cell.angle_alpha   90.00
_cell.angle_beta   90.00
_cell.angle_gamma   90.00
#
_symmetry.space_group_name_H-M   'P 1'
#
loop_
_entity.id
_entity.type
_entity.pdbx_description
1 polymer ?
#
loop_
_entity_poly.entity_id
_entity_poly.type
_entity_poly.pdbx_seq_one_letter_code
_entity_poly.pdbx_strand_id
1 'polypeptide(L)'
;MGWLTAGDGYEIALVAGRVVARTAAGPAGAGAPGEGPAGVSEELPEALRDRPEVIELQRLAQWLEWHAEECAERVRTWMVSSLPVPTALLGRVWPDEAWQAALRNLVVVSEGEGECGILRDVEEEGVLRVVDGGGRSLRIEAAAVTIPHPVLLPDLAALRDRAAELGAVQGVEQLHRAVWHRPADAEEAARAVHAFAGAEYRSWFALSGRATALGYKVAGRAATDRIREAGRVLTASVGIGDPYTEERAWTGALGWSEGRGRALAPAEVGPVAWSEGMRMAAALYAGGTPPPDGDADVR
;
A
#
# COMPACT_ATOMS: atom_id res chain seq x y z
N MET A 1 -6.31 -22.12 13.10
CA MET A 1 -6.55 -23.11 12.03
C MET A 1 -6.32 -24.51 12.56
N GLY A 2 -7.14 -25.49 12.13
CA GLY A 2 -7.04 -26.88 12.57
C GLY A 2 -6.13 -27.72 11.67
N TRP A 3 -5.67 -28.86 12.18
CA TRP A 3 -4.96 -29.88 11.42
C TRP A 3 -5.95 -30.82 10.72
N LEU A 4 -5.64 -31.21 9.47
CA LEU A 4 -6.45 -32.09 8.64
C LEU A 4 -5.68 -33.37 8.33
N THR A 5 -6.31 -34.53 8.46
CA THR A 5 -5.68 -35.81 8.07
C THR A 5 -5.51 -35.90 6.56
N ALA A 6 -4.27 -36.08 6.07
CA ALA A 6 -3.94 -36.13 4.64
C ALA A 6 -3.67 -37.57 4.11
N GLY A 7 -3.74 -38.57 4.99
CA GLY A 7 -3.36 -39.96 4.68
C GLY A 7 -1.92 -40.28 5.10
N ASP A 8 -1.54 -41.56 5.02
CA ASP A 8 -0.18 -42.05 5.29
C ASP A 8 0.40 -41.68 6.66
N GLY A 9 -0.48 -41.49 7.66
CA GLY A 9 -0.08 -41.06 9.00
C GLY A 9 0.36 -39.60 9.09
N TYR A 10 -0.01 -38.76 8.11
CA TYR A 10 0.26 -37.32 8.13
C TYR A 10 -1.00 -36.49 8.37
N GLU A 11 -0.80 -35.38 9.07
CA GLU A 11 -1.73 -34.27 9.16
C GLU A 11 -1.13 -33.04 8.47
N ILE A 12 -1.96 -32.23 7.83
CA ILE A 12 -1.56 -30.99 7.17
C ILE A 12 -2.33 -29.80 7.75
N ALA A 13 -1.74 -28.62 7.69
CA ALA A 13 -2.40 -27.38 8.10
C ALA A 13 -1.88 -26.21 7.27
N LEU A 14 -2.68 -25.13 7.19
CA LEU A 14 -2.20 -23.84 6.72
C LEU A 14 -1.64 -23.04 7.89
N VAL A 15 -0.35 -22.75 7.86
CA VAL A 15 0.37 -21.97 8.87
C VAL A 15 1.13 -20.87 8.17
N ALA A 16 0.86 -19.61 8.54
CA ALA A 16 1.51 -18.42 7.96
C ALA A 16 1.53 -18.43 6.41
N GLY A 17 0.41 -18.79 5.78
CA GLY A 17 0.28 -18.83 4.31
C GLY A 17 0.95 -20.03 3.64
N ARG A 18 1.50 -20.98 4.40
CA ARG A 18 2.14 -22.19 3.87
C ARG A 18 1.44 -23.45 4.34
N VAL A 19 1.33 -24.42 3.43
CA VAL A 19 0.85 -25.76 3.80
C VAL A 19 2.01 -26.50 4.44
N VAL A 20 1.86 -26.82 5.72
CA VAL A 20 2.84 -27.59 6.48
C VAL A 20 2.29 -28.98 6.76
N ALA A 21 3.17 -29.97 6.93
CA ALA A 21 2.80 -31.33 7.28
C ALA A 21 3.39 -31.71 8.63
N ARG A 22 2.72 -32.59 9.37
CA ARG A 22 3.28 -33.29 10.52
C ARG A 22 2.89 -34.75 10.54
N THR A 23 3.68 -35.58 11.20
CA THR A 23 3.27 -36.95 11.51
C THR A 23 2.15 -36.92 12.54
N ALA A 24 1.04 -37.61 12.25
CA ALA A 24 -0.01 -37.86 13.21
C ALA A 24 0.61 -38.61 14.39
N ALA A 25 0.43 -38.10 15.61
CA ALA A 25 0.85 -38.83 16.80
C ALA A 25 0.11 -40.18 16.79
N GLY A 26 0.85 -41.28 16.60
CA GLY A 26 0.32 -42.61 16.83
C GLY A 26 -0.24 -42.74 18.26
N PRO A 27 -1.07 -43.76 18.55
CA PRO A 27 -1.54 -44.00 19.91
C PRO A 27 -0.33 -44.05 20.84
N ALA A 28 -0.41 -43.29 21.94
CA ALA A 28 0.71 -42.89 22.78
C ALA A 28 1.79 -43.98 22.98
N GLY A 29 3.02 -43.65 22.57
CA GLY A 29 4.23 -44.35 23.01
C GLY A 29 4.95 -45.16 21.92
N ALA A 30 5.81 -44.50 21.14
CA ALA A 30 7.06 -45.07 20.60
C ALA A 30 7.83 -44.00 19.79
N GLY A 31 8.61 -43.16 20.46
CA GLY A 31 9.56 -42.25 19.81
C GLY A 31 10.61 -41.80 20.81
N ALA A 32 11.87 -42.09 20.52
CA ALA A 32 13.02 -41.89 21.41
C ALA A 32 13.24 -40.40 21.78
N PRO A 33 13.84 -40.11 22.96
CA PRO A 33 14.02 -38.75 23.44
C PRO A 33 15.19 -38.08 22.73
N GLY A 34 14.92 -37.00 21.99
CA GLY A 34 15.99 -36.14 21.49
C GLY A 34 15.69 -35.42 20.18
N GLU A 35 14.57 -34.72 20.07
CA GLU A 35 14.39 -33.64 19.09
C GLU A 35 13.19 -32.79 19.58
N GLY A 36 13.19 -31.49 19.27
CA GLY A 36 12.22 -30.49 19.76
C GLY A 36 10.76 -30.79 19.37
N PRO A 37 9.82 -29.84 19.52
CA PRO A 37 8.38 -30.11 19.38
C PRO A 37 8.09 -30.87 18.08
N ALA A 38 7.67 -32.12 18.23
CA ALA A 38 7.72 -33.12 17.19
C ALA A 38 6.96 -32.71 15.92
N GLY A 39 7.67 -32.73 14.79
CA GLY A 39 7.14 -33.24 13.53
C GLY A 39 6.61 -32.25 12.50
N VAL A 40 6.59 -30.93 12.72
CA VAL A 40 6.10 -29.99 11.68
C VAL A 40 7.20 -29.69 10.66
N SER A 41 7.00 -30.10 9.41
CA SER A 41 7.85 -29.81 8.27
C SER A 41 7.19 -28.78 7.35
N GLU A 42 7.94 -27.73 6.99
CA GLU A 42 7.55 -26.80 5.92
C GLU A 42 7.69 -27.42 4.53
N GLU A 43 8.59 -28.38 4.36
CA GLU A 43 8.72 -29.15 3.14
C GLU A 43 7.72 -30.31 3.16
N LEU A 44 6.78 -30.29 2.21
CA LEU A 44 5.78 -31.33 2.06
C LEU A 44 6.44 -32.64 1.55
N PRO A 45 6.21 -33.78 2.22
CA PRO A 45 6.60 -35.08 1.71
C PRO A 45 6.06 -35.31 0.29
N GLU A 46 6.85 -35.94 -0.57
CA GLU A 46 6.48 -36.17 -1.98
C GLU A 46 5.15 -36.91 -2.13
N ALA A 47 4.88 -37.87 -1.24
CA ALA A 47 3.62 -38.62 -1.19
C ALA A 47 2.37 -37.75 -0.94
N LEU A 48 2.53 -36.56 -0.34
CA LEU A 48 1.41 -35.67 -0.03
C LEU A 48 1.15 -34.62 -1.12
N ARG A 49 2.12 -34.37 -2.00
CA ARG A 49 2.13 -33.16 -2.85
C ARG A 49 0.95 -33.08 -3.81
N ASP A 50 0.51 -34.22 -4.35
CA ASP A 50 -0.60 -34.31 -5.31
C ASP A 50 -1.94 -34.66 -4.64
N ARG A 51 -1.99 -34.68 -3.30
CA ARG A 51 -3.22 -35.01 -2.57
C ARG A 51 -4.24 -33.88 -2.72
N PRO A 52 -5.53 -34.18 -2.94
CA PRO A 52 -6.57 -33.17 -3.10
C PRO A 52 -6.59 -32.16 -1.94
N GLU A 53 -6.42 -32.62 -0.70
CA GLU A 53 -6.45 -31.78 0.50
C GLU A 53 -5.30 -30.76 0.52
N VAL A 54 -4.10 -31.16 0.05
CA VAL A 54 -2.94 -30.27 -0.07
C VAL A 54 -3.18 -29.23 -1.16
N ILE A 55 -3.69 -29.66 -2.32
CA ILE A 55 -3.97 -28.77 -3.45
C ILE A 55 -5.02 -27.72 -3.04
N GLU A 56 -6.09 -28.12 -2.35
CA GLU A 56 -7.13 -27.18 -1.87
C GLU A 56 -6.58 -26.21 -0.82
N LEU A 57 -5.72 -26.65 0.10
CA LEU A 57 -5.06 -25.74 1.05
C LEU A 57 -4.10 -24.76 0.35
N GLN A 58 -3.39 -25.20 -0.69
CA GLN A 58 -2.53 -24.31 -1.48
C GLN A 58 -3.36 -23.26 -2.24
N ARG A 59 -4.49 -23.66 -2.84
CA ARG A 59 -5.43 -22.73 -3.47
C ARG A 59 -6.00 -21.73 -2.48
N LEU A 60 -6.38 -22.19 -1.29
CA LEU A 60 -6.83 -21.32 -0.21
C LEU A 60 -5.75 -20.33 0.22
N ALA A 61 -4.49 -20.79 0.35
CA ALA A 61 -3.36 -19.92 0.68
C ALA A 61 -3.18 -18.80 -0.35
N GLN A 62 -3.19 -19.15 -1.65
CA GLN A 62 -3.12 -18.18 -2.73
C GLN A 62 -4.30 -17.20 -2.72
N TRP A 63 -5.51 -17.70 -2.46
CA TRP A 63 -6.68 -16.84 -2.36
C TRP A 63 -6.59 -15.85 -1.20
N LEU A 64 -6.09 -16.29 -0.03
CA LEU A 64 -5.87 -15.43 1.13
C LEU A 64 -4.82 -14.35 0.87
N GLU A 65 -3.76 -14.68 0.13
CA GLU A 65 -2.74 -13.71 -0.29
C GLU A 65 -3.36 -12.62 -1.19
N TRP A 66 -4.11 -13.02 -2.23
CA TRP A 66 -4.81 -12.06 -3.10
C TRP A 66 -5.85 -11.23 -2.35
N HIS A 67 -6.56 -11.82 -1.39
CA HIS A 67 -7.52 -11.11 -0.55
C HIS A 67 -6.82 -10.06 0.33
N ALA A 68 -5.68 -10.40 0.92
CA ALA A 68 -4.87 -9.46 1.69
C ALA A 68 -4.36 -8.29 0.83
N GLU A 69 -3.90 -8.56 -0.38
CA GLU A 69 -3.51 -7.53 -1.35
C GLU A 69 -4.70 -6.63 -1.74
N GLU A 70 -5.87 -7.20 -2.03
CA GLU A 70 -7.07 -6.42 -2.37
C GLU A 70 -7.52 -5.52 -1.21
N CYS A 71 -7.50 -6.04 0.03
CA CYS A 71 -7.81 -5.27 1.23
C CYS A 71 -6.85 -4.09 1.41
N ALA A 72 -5.54 -4.35 1.31
CA ALA A 72 -4.51 -3.32 1.41
C ALA A 72 -4.67 -2.23 0.34
N GLU A 73 -4.96 -2.61 -0.91
CA GLU A 73 -5.18 -1.66 -2.01
C GLU A 73 -6.48 -0.85 -1.83
N ARG A 74 -7.52 -1.45 -1.25
CA ARG A 74 -8.74 -0.70 -0.90
C ARG A 74 -8.47 0.34 0.18
N VAL A 75 -7.74 -0.03 1.23
CA VAL A 75 -7.36 0.88 2.32
C VAL A 75 -6.42 1.98 1.81
N ARG A 76 -5.45 1.65 0.94
CA ARG A 76 -4.61 2.63 0.25
C ARG A 76 -5.45 3.62 -0.56
N THR A 77 -6.49 3.13 -1.25
CA THR A 77 -7.41 4.00 -2.00
C THR A 77 -8.15 4.96 -1.07
N TRP A 78 -8.63 4.50 0.09
CA TRP A 78 -9.23 5.37 1.10
C TRP A 78 -8.25 6.44 1.58
N MET A 79 -7.00 6.04 1.84
CA MET A 79 -5.92 6.94 2.27
C MET A 79 -5.61 8.04 1.25
N VAL A 80 -5.29 7.63 0.01
CA VAL A 80 -4.90 8.56 -1.07
C VAL A 80 -6.07 9.46 -1.48
N SER A 81 -7.29 8.95 -1.41
CA SER A 81 -8.48 9.74 -1.77
C SER A 81 -9.07 10.54 -0.60
N SER A 82 -8.57 10.31 0.62
CA SER A 82 -9.13 10.83 1.89
C SER A 82 -10.66 10.73 1.95
N LEU A 83 -11.20 9.60 1.48
CA LEU A 83 -12.65 9.37 1.44
C LEU A 83 -13.17 9.10 2.85
N PRO A 84 -14.33 9.67 3.24
CA PRO A 84 -15.03 9.23 4.43
C PRO A 84 -15.36 7.75 4.35
N VAL A 85 -14.98 7.01 5.39
CA VAL A 85 -15.25 5.59 5.58
C VAL A 85 -16.23 5.45 6.74
N PRO A 86 -17.43 4.89 6.52
CA PRO A 86 -18.37 4.64 7.61
C PRO A 86 -17.75 3.76 8.70
N THR A 87 -17.86 4.16 9.95
CA THR A 87 -17.28 3.38 11.07
C THR A 87 -17.97 2.03 11.26
N ALA A 88 -19.26 1.95 10.96
CA ALA A 88 -19.99 0.68 10.89
C ALA A 88 -19.45 -0.27 9.82
N LEU A 89 -18.87 0.23 8.72
CA LEU A 89 -18.17 -0.62 7.74
C LEU A 89 -16.89 -1.17 8.35
N LEU A 90 -16.11 -0.33 9.05
CA LEU A 90 -14.89 -0.75 9.73
C LEU A 90 -15.18 -1.85 10.76
N GLY A 91 -16.24 -1.70 11.57
CA GLY A 91 -16.65 -2.73 12.53
C GLY A 91 -17.00 -4.07 11.88
N ARG A 92 -17.65 -4.05 10.71
CA ARG A 92 -18.00 -5.29 9.98
C ARG A 92 -16.81 -6.00 9.35
N VAL A 93 -15.81 -5.25 8.89
CA VAL A 93 -14.62 -5.86 8.25
C VAL A 93 -13.52 -6.18 9.25
N TRP A 94 -13.54 -5.60 10.44
CA TRP A 94 -12.50 -5.79 11.46
C TRP A 94 -12.23 -7.25 11.89
N PRO A 95 -13.24 -8.15 11.95
CA PRO A 95 -13.01 -9.56 12.26
C PRO A 95 -12.19 -10.32 11.20
N ASP A 96 -12.09 -9.79 9.97
CA ASP A 96 -11.25 -10.35 8.92
C ASP A 96 -9.80 -9.92 9.11
N GLU A 97 -8.90 -10.90 9.28
CA GLU A 97 -7.48 -10.68 9.54
C GLU A 97 -6.78 -9.87 8.43
N ALA A 98 -7.20 -10.02 7.17
CA ALA A 98 -6.64 -9.26 6.05
C ALA A 98 -6.98 -7.78 6.15
N TRP A 99 -8.25 -7.47 6.47
CA TRP A 99 -8.69 -6.10 6.72
C TRP A 99 -8.04 -5.51 7.96
N GLN A 100 -7.98 -6.28 9.05
CA GLN A 100 -7.33 -5.84 10.28
C GLN A 100 -5.86 -5.53 10.05
N ALA A 101 -5.12 -6.37 9.32
CA ALA A 101 -3.71 -6.14 9.00
C ALA A 101 -3.51 -4.85 8.18
N ALA A 102 -4.40 -4.58 7.22
CA ALA A 102 -4.34 -3.36 6.41
C ALA A 102 -4.70 -2.08 7.19
N LEU A 103 -5.66 -2.15 8.12
CA LEU A 103 -6.21 -1.00 8.84
C LEU A 103 -5.49 -0.68 10.15
N ARG A 104 -5.05 -1.71 10.87
CA ARG A 104 -4.44 -1.54 12.20
C ARG A 104 -3.20 -0.66 12.07
N ASN A 105 -3.02 0.22 13.04
CA ASN A 105 -1.95 1.20 13.13
C ASN A 105 -2.01 2.34 12.11
N LEU A 106 -3.05 2.44 11.28
CA LEU A 106 -3.29 3.65 10.50
C LEU A 106 -3.81 4.77 11.40
N VAL A 107 -3.40 6.00 11.10
CA VAL A 107 -3.99 7.18 11.69
C VAL A 107 -5.36 7.41 11.02
N VAL A 108 -6.38 7.54 11.86
CA VAL A 108 -7.75 7.89 11.47
C VAL A 108 -8.14 9.23 12.07
N VAL A 109 -8.99 9.97 11.37
CA VAL A 109 -9.52 11.27 11.82
C VAL A 109 -11.03 11.26 11.73
N SER A 110 -11.72 11.62 12.82
CA SER A 110 -13.17 11.72 12.86
C SER A 110 -13.69 12.84 11.97
N GLU A 111 -14.79 12.58 11.27
CA GLU A 111 -15.49 13.64 10.53
C GLU A 111 -16.14 14.62 11.54
N GLY A 112 -15.94 15.92 11.33
CA GLY A 112 -16.54 16.98 12.15
C GLY A 112 -15.76 17.37 13.42
N GLU A 113 -15.45 16.40 14.29
CA GLU A 113 -14.84 16.66 15.61
C GLU A 113 -13.31 16.73 15.58
N GLY A 114 -12.67 16.23 14.51
CA GLY A 114 -11.23 16.31 14.32
C GLY A 114 -10.42 15.45 15.30
N GLU A 115 -11.06 14.51 16.00
CA GLU A 115 -10.37 13.54 16.84
C GLU A 115 -9.48 12.66 15.96
N CYS A 116 -8.22 12.54 16.34
CA CYS A 116 -7.19 11.88 15.53
C CYS A 116 -6.38 10.92 16.38
N GLY A 117 -6.08 9.74 15.84
CA GLY A 117 -5.19 8.81 16.51
C GLY A 117 -4.87 7.56 15.70
N ILE A 118 -3.87 6.81 16.17
CA ILE A 118 -3.44 5.54 15.62
C ILE A 118 -4.47 4.47 15.99
N LEU A 119 -5.11 3.86 14.99
CA LEU A 119 -6.13 2.84 15.15
C LEU A 119 -5.56 1.56 15.78
N ARG A 120 -6.16 1.12 16.88
CA ARG A 120 -5.75 -0.08 17.63
C ARG A 120 -6.79 -1.19 17.59
N ASP A 121 -8.07 -0.83 17.60
CA ASP A 121 -9.18 -1.77 17.61
C ASP A 121 -10.46 -1.14 17.06
N VAL A 122 -11.40 -1.97 16.63
CA VAL A 122 -12.75 -1.56 16.23
C VAL A 122 -13.77 -2.50 16.85
N GLU A 123 -14.74 -1.93 17.56
CA GLU A 123 -15.87 -2.68 18.13
C GLU A 123 -16.90 -3.03 17.05
N GLU A 124 -17.76 -4.04 17.30
CA GLU A 124 -18.73 -4.54 16.32
C GLU A 124 -19.71 -3.43 15.86
N GLU A 125 -20.05 -2.51 16.76
CA GLU A 125 -20.90 -1.34 16.49
C GLU A 125 -20.19 -0.21 15.73
N GLY A 126 -18.88 -0.35 15.47
CA GLY A 126 -18.06 0.63 14.75
C GLY A 126 -17.31 1.63 15.65
N VAL A 127 -17.34 1.48 16.97
CA VAL A 127 -16.55 2.36 17.85
C VAL A 127 -15.06 2.08 17.67
N LEU A 128 -14.29 3.10 17.31
CA LEU A 128 -12.85 2.96 17.09
C LEU A 128 -12.09 3.23 18.38
N ARG A 129 -11.14 2.35 18.70
CA ARG A 129 -10.17 2.58 19.78
C ARG A 129 -8.87 3.07 19.16
N VAL A 130 -8.48 4.29 19.51
CA VAL A 130 -7.28 4.94 18.97
C VAL A 130 -6.34 5.38 20.08
N VAL A 131 -5.08 5.62 19.73
CA VAL A 131 -4.10 6.29 20.59
C VAL A 131 -3.69 7.59 19.92
N ASP A 132 -3.90 8.73 20.58
CA ASP A 132 -3.51 10.04 20.05
C ASP A 132 -1.99 10.25 20.09
N GLY A 133 -1.50 11.33 19.46
CA GLY A 133 -0.08 11.67 19.46
C GLY A 133 0.51 11.94 20.85
N GLY A 134 -0.32 12.31 21.82
CA GLY A 134 0.07 12.47 23.23
C GLY A 134 0.03 11.17 24.05
N GLY A 135 -0.33 10.05 23.41
CA GLY A 135 -0.37 8.73 24.02
C GLY A 135 -1.63 8.39 24.80
N ARG A 136 -2.67 9.24 24.76
CA ARG A 136 -3.96 8.96 25.40
C ARG A 136 -4.77 7.99 24.54
N SER A 137 -5.42 7.03 25.20
CA SER A 137 -6.40 6.17 24.53
C SER A 137 -7.74 6.90 24.41
N LEU A 138 -8.27 6.99 23.20
CA LEU A 138 -9.54 7.63 22.89
C LEU A 138 -10.50 6.63 22.27
N ARG A 139 -11.80 6.92 22.38
CA ARG A 139 -12.88 6.22 21.67
C ARG A 139 -13.49 7.21 20.69
N ILE A 140 -13.50 6.87 19.41
CA ILE A 140 -14.16 7.67 18.37
C ILE A 140 -15.50 7.00 18.04
N GLU A 141 -16.59 7.72 18.26
CA GLU A 141 -17.98 7.26 18.02
C GLU A 141 -18.65 7.96 16.81
N ALA A 142 -17.85 8.67 16.01
CA ALA A 142 -18.32 9.32 14.79
C ALA A 142 -18.89 8.32 13.77
N ALA A 143 -19.88 8.74 12.98
CA ALA A 143 -20.51 7.91 11.95
C ALA A 143 -19.54 7.55 10.80
N ALA A 144 -18.54 8.38 10.57
CA ALA A 144 -17.49 8.16 9.58
C ALA A 144 -16.16 8.73 10.05
N VAL A 145 -15.08 8.15 9.55
CA VAL A 145 -13.71 8.64 9.71
C VAL A 145 -13.05 8.74 8.35
N THR A 146 -12.01 9.56 8.25
CA THR A 146 -11.08 9.51 7.12
C THR A 146 -9.81 8.79 7.54
N ILE A 147 -9.18 8.13 6.58
CA ILE A 147 -7.77 7.75 6.67
C ILE A 147 -7.06 8.84 5.85
N PRO A 148 -6.48 9.87 6.46
CA PRO A 148 -5.90 10.97 5.70
C PRO A 148 -4.58 10.56 5.05
N HIS A 149 -4.29 11.16 3.89
CA HIS A 149 -2.95 11.16 3.33
C HIS A 149 -1.97 11.82 4.33
N PRO A 150 -0.73 11.31 4.52
CA PRO A 150 0.22 11.86 5.50
C PRO A 150 0.55 13.35 5.32
N VAL A 151 0.45 13.89 4.11
CA VAL A 151 0.60 15.34 3.85
C VAL A 151 -0.46 16.20 4.56
N LEU A 152 -1.61 15.61 4.90
CA LEU A 152 -2.71 16.26 5.59
C LEU A 152 -2.66 16.04 7.11
N LEU A 153 -1.77 15.17 7.60
CA LEU A 153 -1.69 14.87 9.02
C LEU A 153 -1.02 16.03 9.77
N PRO A 154 -1.70 16.63 10.77
CA PRO A 154 -1.05 17.57 11.66
C PRO A 154 -0.02 16.83 12.50
N ASP A 155 1.13 17.46 12.71
CA ASP A 155 2.22 16.91 13.52
C ASP A 155 2.58 15.45 13.18
N LEU A 156 2.81 15.19 11.89
CA LEU A 156 3.23 13.89 11.38
C LEU A 156 4.47 13.34 12.11
N ALA A 157 5.34 14.21 12.62
CA ALA A 157 6.51 13.83 13.41
C ALA A 157 6.09 13.19 14.75
N ALA A 158 5.23 13.85 15.54
CA ALA A 158 4.73 13.26 16.78
C ALA A 158 3.97 11.95 16.56
N LEU A 159 3.20 11.84 15.46
CA LEU A 159 2.51 10.60 15.11
C LEU A 159 3.49 9.46 14.76
N ARG A 160 4.60 9.76 14.10
CA ARG A 160 5.67 8.78 13.81
C ARG A 160 6.37 8.33 15.07
N ASP A 161 6.75 9.26 15.93
CA ASP A 161 7.38 8.94 17.22
C ASP A 161 6.45 8.06 18.05
N ARG A 162 5.16 8.39 18.08
CA ARG A 162 4.16 7.59 18.79
C ARG A 162 3.98 6.20 18.19
N ALA A 163 3.97 6.07 16.87
CA ALA A 163 3.91 4.77 16.21
C ALA A 163 5.15 3.92 16.55
N ALA A 164 6.33 4.51 16.59
CA ALA A 164 7.57 3.83 16.97
C ALA A 164 7.52 3.34 18.43
N GLU A 165 7.08 4.17 19.38
CA GLU A 165 6.89 3.80 20.79
C GLU A 165 5.91 2.63 20.97
N LEU A 166 4.86 2.57 20.16
CA LEU A 166 3.86 1.50 20.18
C LEU A 166 4.33 0.21 19.48
N GLY A 167 5.52 0.21 18.85
CA GLY A 167 5.97 -0.88 17.97
C GLY A 167 5.00 -1.11 16.81
N ALA A 168 4.37 -0.04 16.32
CA ALA A 168 3.29 -0.11 15.35
C ALA A 168 3.83 -0.44 13.94
N VAL A 169 3.29 -1.50 13.33
CA VAL A 169 3.58 -1.90 11.95
C VAL A 169 2.34 -1.66 11.11
N GLN A 170 2.43 -0.84 10.07
CA GLN A 170 1.29 -0.54 9.19
C GLN A 170 1.28 -1.50 8.00
N GLY A 171 0.15 -2.18 7.75
CA GLY A 171 -0.05 -2.98 6.54
C GLY A 171 -0.17 -2.14 5.27
N VAL A 172 -0.59 -0.88 5.42
CA VAL A 172 -0.54 0.15 4.36
C VAL A 172 0.39 1.27 4.82
N GLU A 173 1.41 1.57 4.02
CA GLU A 173 2.37 2.63 4.34
C GLU A 173 1.68 4.02 4.31
N GLN A 174 1.40 4.57 5.49
CA GLN A 174 0.82 5.91 5.66
C GLN A 174 1.82 6.85 6.34
N LEU A 175 2.29 6.54 7.54
CA LEU A 175 3.12 7.48 8.32
C LEU A 175 4.49 7.70 7.67
N HIS A 176 5.11 6.66 7.13
CA HIS A 176 6.44 6.75 6.51
C HIS A 176 6.42 6.98 4.99
N ARG A 177 5.22 7.00 4.39
CA ARG A 177 5.06 7.35 2.99
C ARG A 177 5.69 8.72 2.74
N ALA A 178 6.49 8.80 1.68
CA ALA A 178 7.17 10.02 1.30
C ALA A 178 6.16 11.13 0.96
N VAL A 179 6.39 12.31 1.52
CA VAL A 179 5.52 13.48 1.39
C VAL A 179 6.30 14.61 0.72
N TRP A 180 5.67 15.25 -0.27
CA TRP A 180 6.15 16.51 -0.82
C TRP A 180 5.12 17.60 -0.55
N HIS A 181 5.58 18.70 0.02
CA HIS A 181 4.77 19.89 0.15
C HIS A 181 4.93 20.75 -1.10
N ARG A 182 3.82 21.33 -1.56
CA ARG A 182 3.86 22.30 -2.65
C ARG A 182 4.57 23.56 -2.17
N PRO A 183 5.60 24.07 -2.89
CA PRO A 183 6.23 25.34 -2.55
C PRO A 183 5.21 26.49 -2.54
N ALA A 184 5.36 27.42 -1.61
CA ALA A 184 4.47 28.57 -1.50
C ALA A 184 4.61 29.55 -2.67
N ASP A 185 5.78 29.54 -3.30
CA ASP A 185 6.21 30.35 -4.44
C ASP A 185 6.16 29.58 -5.77
N ALA A 186 5.49 28.43 -5.83
CA ALA A 186 5.32 27.70 -7.07
C ALA A 186 4.75 28.63 -8.14
N GLU A 187 5.60 29.06 -9.08
CA GLU A 187 5.26 30.11 -10.03
C GLU A 187 3.95 29.78 -10.74
N GLU A 188 3.00 30.71 -10.71
CA GLU A 188 1.70 30.58 -11.37
C GLU A 188 1.80 30.23 -12.87
N ALA A 189 2.96 30.54 -13.48
CA ALA A 189 3.22 30.34 -14.91
C ALA A 189 3.76 28.95 -15.27
N ALA A 190 4.48 28.26 -14.37
CA ALA A 190 5.11 26.97 -14.69
C ALA A 190 4.01 25.91 -14.77
N ARG A 191 3.83 25.20 -15.89
CA ARG A 191 2.76 24.18 -16.01
C ARG A 191 3.19 22.77 -15.60
N ALA A 192 4.47 22.59 -15.32
CA ALA A 192 5.08 21.29 -15.04
C ALA A 192 6.25 21.41 -14.07
N VAL A 193 6.56 20.31 -13.38
CA VAL A 193 7.71 20.18 -12.48
C VAL A 193 8.79 19.34 -13.16
N HIS A 194 10.00 19.90 -13.27
CA HIS A 194 11.13 19.28 -13.97
C HIS A 194 12.12 18.57 -13.05
N ALA A 195 11.94 18.66 -11.72
CA ALA A 195 12.88 18.13 -10.72
C ALA A 195 13.23 16.63 -10.88
N PHE A 196 12.36 15.86 -11.55
CA PHE A 196 12.52 14.42 -11.80
C PHE A 196 12.46 14.08 -13.30
N ALA A 197 12.83 15.02 -14.16
CA ALA A 197 12.96 14.80 -15.60
C ALA A 197 14.38 14.32 -15.98
N GLY A 198 14.50 13.66 -17.12
CA GLY A 198 15.78 13.30 -17.75
C GLY A 198 16.38 11.95 -17.32
N ALA A 199 15.76 11.20 -16.41
CA ALA A 199 16.29 9.87 -16.07
C ALA A 199 16.12 8.92 -17.25
N GLU A 200 17.23 8.35 -17.71
CA GLU A 200 17.30 7.54 -18.92
C GLU A 200 17.07 6.06 -18.64
N TYR A 201 16.36 5.43 -19.57
CA TYR A 201 16.11 4.00 -19.64
C TYR A 201 16.62 3.42 -20.94
N ARG A 202 17.06 2.16 -20.87
CA ARG A 202 17.52 1.39 -22.04
C ARG A 202 16.49 1.26 -23.17
N SER A 203 15.20 1.40 -22.85
CA SER A 203 14.09 1.37 -23.81
C SER A 203 12.80 1.87 -23.16
N TRP A 204 11.83 2.24 -23.99
CA TRP A 204 10.47 2.57 -23.55
C TRP A 204 9.83 1.45 -22.72
N PHE A 205 10.02 0.18 -23.12
CA PHE A 205 9.48 -0.98 -22.40
C PHE A 205 10.04 -1.14 -20.98
N ALA A 206 11.28 -0.70 -20.74
CA ALA A 206 11.85 -0.72 -19.40
C ALA A 206 11.19 0.32 -18.48
N LEU A 207 10.96 1.53 -19.00
CA LEU A 207 10.29 2.60 -18.26
C LEU A 207 8.80 2.29 -18.05
N SER A 208 8.07 1.85 -19.08
CA SER A 208 6.66 1.47 -18.96
C SER A 208 6.44 0.23 -18.09
N GLY A 209 7.35 -0.75 -18.15
CA GLY A 209 7.38 -1.90 -17.25
C GLY A 209 7.57 -1.48 -15.80
N ARG A 210 8.48 -0.55 -15.52
CA ARG A 210 8.63 0.03 -14.18
C ARG A 210 7.38 0.76 -13.71
N ALA A 211 6.80 1.61 -14.56
CA ALA A 211 5.58 2.35 -14.23
C ALA A 211 4.45 1.39 -13.82
N THR A 212 4.25 0.33 -14.60
CA THR A 212 3.24 -0.70 -14.33
C THR A 212 3.54 -1.49 -13.06
N ALA A 213 4.80 -1.86 -12.81
CA ALA A 213 5.21 -2.55 -11.59
C ALA A 213 5.01 -1.70 -10.32
N LEU A 214 5.02 -0.37 -10.46
CA LEU A 214 4.72 0.57 -9.38
C LEU A 214 3.23 0.90 -9.24
N GLY A 215 2.36 0.29 -10.06
CA GLY A 215 0.91 0.48 -10.03
C GLY A 215 0.40 1.66 -10.88
N TYR A 216 1.25 2.33 -11.63
CA TYR A 216 0.86 3.44 -12.50
C TYR A 216 0.32 2.94 -13.84
N LYS A 217 -0.61 3.71 -14.43
CA LYS A 217 -1.15 3.41 -15.75
C LYS A 217 -0.30 4.03 -16.84
N VAL A 218 -0.01 3.27 -17.88
CA VAL A 218 0.63 3.79 -19.09
C VAL A 218 -0.44 4.11 -20.14
N ALA A 219 -0.51 5.36 -20.57
CA ALA A 219 -1.45 5.83 -21.57
C ALA A 219 -0.70 6.63 -22.65
N GLY A 220 -0.50 6.01 -23.82
CA GLY A 220 0.28 6.60 -24.90
C GLY A 220 1.72 6.87 -24.47
N ARG A 221 2.11 8.16 -24.47
CA ARG A 221 3.47 8.63 -24.16
C ARG A 221 3.66 9.07 -22.70
N ALA A 222 2.72 8.71 -21.81
CA ALA A 222 2.77 9.10 -20.40
C ALA A 222 2.51 7.92 -19.46
N ALA A 223 3.21 7.92 -18.33
CA ALA A 223 2.79 7.23 -17.12
C ALA A 223 1.86 8.16 -16.33
N THR A 224 0.78 7.62 -15.77
CA THR A 224 -0.30 8.38 -15.16
C THR A 224 -0.77 7.77 -13.85
N ASP A 225 -1.16 8.64 -12.93
CA ASP A 225 -1.82 8.28 -11.68
C ASP A 225 -3.07 9.12 -11.45
N ARG A 226 -4.13 8.48 -10.95
CA ARG A 226 -5.45 9.10 -10.76
C ARG A 226 -5.67 9.38 -9.29
N ILE A 227 -5.65 10.66 -8.94
CA ILE A 227 -5.80 11.13 -7.56
C ILE A 227 -7.20 11.73 -7.37
N ARG A 228 -7.82 11.45 -6.22
CA ARG A 228 -9.04 12.11 -5.78
C ARG A 228 -8.71 13.06 -4.64
N GLU A 229 -9.11 14.31 -4.76
CA GLU A 229 -8.82 15.32 -3.74
C GLU A 229 -9.91 16.37 -3.74
N ALA A 230 -10.46 16.69 -2.56
CA ALA A 230 -11.50 17.72 -2.39
C ALA A 230 -12.69 17.58 -3.37
N GLY A 231 -13.16 16.34 -3.60
CA GLY A 231 -14.24 16.03 -4.53
C GLY A 231 -13.86 16.10 -6.03
N ARG A 232 -12.62 16.48 -6.34
CA ARG A 232 -12.07 16.55 -7.70
C ARG A 232 -11.33 15.25 -8.03
N VAL A 233 -11.25 14.96 -9.32
CA VAL A 233 -10.43 13.85 -9.85
C VAL A 233 -9.36 14.46 -10.75
N LEU A 234 -8.12 14.33 -10.32
CA LEU A 234 -6.93 14.82 -11.02
C LEU A 234 -6.16 13.63 -11.60
N THR A 235 -5.48 13.87 -12.71
CA THR A 235 -4.50 12.93 -13.28
C THR A 235 -3.13 13.58 -13.20
N ALA A 236 -2.22 12.98 -12.44
CA ALA A 236 -0.80 13.28 -12.52
C ALA A 236 -0.22 12.50 -13.71
N SER A 237 0.68 13.13 -14.47
CA SER A 237 1.26 12.56 -15.68
C SER A 237 2.76 12.86 -15.77
N VAL A 238 3.55 11.84 -16.06
CA VAL A 238 4.98 11.97 -16.40
C VAL A 238 5.18 11.44 -17.81
N GLY A 239 5.80 12.23 -18.69
CA GLY A 239 6.16 11.77 -20.02
C GLY A 239 7.14 10.59 -19.96
N ILE A 240 7.02 9.62 -20.86
CA ILE A 240 7.90 8.44 -20.90
C ILE A 240 8.48 8.15 -22.29
N GLY A 241 8.42 9.13 -23.20
CA GLY A 241 8.90 8.99 -24.59
C GLY A 241 7.91 8.30 -25.54
N ASP A 242 8.38 7.99 -26.74
CA ASP A 242 7.60 7.37 -27.83
C ASP A 242 8.16 5.99 -28.21
N PRO A 243 7.38 4.90 -28.03
CA PRO A 243 7.86 3.54 -28.32
C PRO A 243 8.13 3.28 -29.82
N TYR A 244 7.65 4.15 -30.73
CA TYR A 244 7.76 3.92 -32.16
C TYR A 244 8.89 4.71 -32.83
N THR A 245 9.39 5.76 -32.19
CA THR A 245 10.36 6.67 -32.80
C THR A 245 11.67 6.79 -32.02
N GLU A 246 11.71 6.31 -30.78
CA GLU A 246 12.85 6.45 -29.89
C GLU A 246 13.40 5.07 -29.46
N GLU A 247 14.71 4.88 -29.54
CA GLU A 247 15.38 3.65 -29.08
C GLU A 247 15.52 3.62 -27.55
N ARG A 248 15.67 4.79 -26.93
CA ARG A 248 15.75 5.00 -25.48
C ARG A 248 14.53 5.76 -24.99
N ALA A 249 14.34 5.80 -23.68
CA ALA A 249 13.26 6.56 -23.08
C ALA A 249 13.77 7.35 -21.89
N TRP A 250 13.11 8.47 -21.59
CA TRP A 250 13.45 9.33 -20.47
C TRP A 250 12.21 9.67 -19.66
N THR A 251 12.39 9.94 -18.36
CA THR A 251 11.33 10.58 -17.57
C THR A 251 11.14 12.02 -18.04
N GLY A 252 9.92 12.39 -18.39
CA GLY A 252 9.56 13.76 -18.75
C GLY A 252 9.16 14.59 -17.53
N ALA A 253 8.76 15.83 -17.79
CA ALA A 253 8.22 16.70 -16.75
C ALA A 253 6.91 16.14 -16.17
N LEU A 254 6.69 16.38 -14.87
CA LEU A 254 5.46 16.05 -14.16
C LEU A 254 4.43 17.16 -14.38
N GLY A 255 3.23 16.79 -14.82
CA GLY A 255 2.10 17.71 -14.95
C GLY A 255 0.82 17.14 -14.35
N TRP A 256 -0.18 18.00 -14.18
CA TRP A 256 -1.51 17.60 -13.71
C TRP A 256 -2.60 18.03 -14.68
N SER A 257 -3.66 17.25 -14.74
CA SER A 257 -4.85 17.59 -15.53
C SER A 257 -6.14 17.17 -14.81
N GLU A 258 -7.25 17.81 -15.19
CA GLU A 258 -8.58 17.53 -14.66
C GLU A 258 -9.58 17.22 -15.78
N GLY A 259 -10.56 16.35 -15.50
CA GLY A 259 -11.65 16.04 -16.40
C GLY A 259 -11.19 15.47 -17.74
N ARG A 260 -11.56 16.10 -18.86
CA ARG A 260 -11.19 15.69 -20.22
C ARG A 260 -9.77 16.14 -20.65
N GLY A 261 -8.88 16.41 -19.69
CA GLY A 261 -7.49 16.79 -19.98
C GLY A 261 -7.21 18.29 -19.87
N ARG A 262 -7.99 19.04 -19.08
CA ARG A 262 -7.65 20.44 -18.76
C ARG A 262 -6.37 20.44 -17.94
N ALA A 263 -5.27 20.93 -18.49
CA ALA A 263 -4.03 21.10 -17.75
C ALA A 263 -4.21 22.07 -16.58
N LEU A 264 -3.60 21.75 -15.43
CA LEU A 264 -3.63 22.55 -14.22
C LEU A 264 -2.28 23.24 -14.02
N ALA A 265 -2.31 24.50 -13.59
CA ALA A 265 -1.13 25.11 -13.01
C ALA A 265 -0.81 24.47 -11.64
N PRO A 266 0.45 24.37 -11.22
CA PRO A 266 0.90 23.95 -9.89
C PRO A 266 0.11 24.57 -8.75
N ALA A 267 -0.22 25.87 -8.85
CA ALA A 267 -1.00 26.59 -7.87
C ALA A 267 -2.44 26.04 -7.70
N GLU A 268 -3.01 25.40 -8.73
CA GLU A 268 -4.34 24.78 -8.71
C GLU A 268 -4.34 23.33 -8.17
N VAL A 269 -3.16 22.74 -7.96
CA VAL A 269 -2.99 21.35 -7.52
C VAL A 269 -2.96 21.29 -6.00
N GLY A 270 -3.89 20.56 -5.38
CA GLY A 270 -3.94 20.43 -3.93
C GLY A 270 -2.79 19.59 -3.37
N PRO A 271 -2.60 19.62 -2.03
CA PRO A 271 -1.46 18.99 -1.36
C PRO A 271 -1.34 17.47 -1.60
N VAL A 272 -2.45 16.74 -1.69
CA VAL A 272 -2.45 15.30 -1.93
C VAL A 272 -2.06 15.00 -3.38
N ALA A 273 -2.70 15.66 -4.34
CA ALA A 273 -2.36 15.45 -5.75
C ALA A 273 -0.93 15.88 -6.08
N TRP A 274 -0.44 16.93 -5.43
CA TRP A 274 0.96 17.35 -5.53
C TRP A 274 1.90 16.27 -5.00
N SER A 275 1.69 15.84 -3.75
CA SER A 275 2.56 14.86 -3.09
C SER A 275 2.60 13.52 -3.85
N GLU A 276 1.46 13.04 -4.33
CA GLU A 276 1.38 11.79 -5.08
C GLU A 276 1.98 11.89 -6.48
N GLY A 277 1.80 13.01 -7.17
CA GLY A 277 2.48 13.28 -8.45
C GLY A 277 4.00 13.29 -8.29
N MET A 278 4.50 13.98 -7.25
CA MET A 278 5.93 14.01 -6.93
C MET A 278 6.47 12.63 -6.58
N ARG A 279 5.72 11.84 -5.81
CA ARG A 279 6.06 10.44 -5.49
C ARG A 279 6.17 9.59 -6.75
N MET A 280 5.22 9.72 -7.67
CA MET A 280 5.27 9.03 -8.97
C MET A 280 6.51 9.42 -9.76
N ALA A 281 6.75 10.73 -9.94
CA ALA A 281 7.90 11.22 -10.70
C ALA A 281 9.24 10.78 -10.09
N ALA A 282 9.39 10.91 -8.77
CA ALA A 282 10.59 10.47 -8.04
C ALA A 282 10.81 8.96 -8.16
N ALA A 283 9.76 8.15 -8.02
CA ALA A 283 9.85 6.70 -8.12
C ALA A 283 10.23 6.25 -9.54
N LEU A 284 9.71 6.91 -10.58
CA LEU A 284 10.15 6.66 -11.95
C LEU A 284 11.61 7.08 -12.13
N TYR A 285 11.97 8.31 -11.77
CA TYR A 285 13.34 8.82 -11.91
C TYR A 285 14.40 7.92 -11.24
N ALA A 286 14.14 7.44 -10.02
CA ALA A 286 15.07 6.59 -9.26
C ALA A 286 15.38 5.23 -9.90
N GLY A 287 14.63 4.79 -10.91
CA GLY A 287 14.93 3.55 -11.62
C GLY A 287 15.70 3.72 -12.92
N GLY A 288 15.95 4.96 -13.34
CA GLY A 288 16.71 5.27 -14.53
C GLY A 288 18.11 5.77 -14.18
N THR A 289 18.94 5.97 -15.20
CA THR A 289 20.23 6.63 -15.04
C THR A 289 20.00 8.15 -15.04
N PRO A 290 20.36 8.88 -13.97
CA PRO A 290 20.19 10.33 -13.96
C PRO A 290 21.07 10.99 -15.03
N PRO A 291 20.66 12.15 -15.57
CA PRO A 291 21.50 12.91 -16.49
C PRO A 291 22.81 13.30 -15.79
N PRO A 292 23.94 13.38 -16.52
CA PRO A 292 25.19 13.89 -15.95
C PRO A 292 25.00 15.33 -15.46
N ASP A 293 25.65 15.68 -14.34
CA ASP A 293 25.57 17.02 -13.74
C ASP A 293 25.90 18.10 -14.80
N GLY A 294 24.89 18.88 -15.20
CA GLY A 294 25.02 19.95 -16.20
C GLY A 294 23.93 20.00 -17.28
N ASP A 295 23.13 18.94 -17.46
CA ASP A 295 22.10 18.85 -18.52
C ASP A 295 20.64 19.00 -18.03
N ALA A 296 20.43 19.25 -16.72
CA ALA A 296 19.09 19.31 -16.12
C ALA A 296 18.18 20.44 -16.65
N ASP A 297 18.74 21.42 -17.36
CA ASP A 297 18.01 22.60 -17.86
C ASP A 297 17.61 22.53 -19.34
N VAL A 298 17.93 21.45 -20.06
CA VAL A 298 17.64 21.38 -21.50
C VAL A 298 17.26 19.96 -21.93
N ARG A 299 15.96 19.63 -21.90
CA ARG A 299 15.24 18.84 -22.93
C ARG A 299 13.80 18.53 -22.53
#